data_AF-A0AAW1DJ72-F1
#
_entry.id   AF-A0AAW1DJ72-F1
#
_cell.length_a   1.000
_cell.length_b   1.000
_cell.length_c   1.000
_cell.angle_alpha   90.00
_cell.angle_beta   90.00
_cell.angle_gamma   90.00
#
_symmetry.space_group_name_H-M   'P 1'
#
loop_
_entity.id
_entity.type
_entity.pdbx_description
1 polymer ?
#
loop_
_entity_poly.entity_id
_entity_poly.type
_entity_poly.pdbx_seq_one_letter_code
_entity_poly.pdbx_strand_id
1 'polypeptide(L)'
;MEHQLNKRSSYCSNGYVKRKRKYNSNIITYLSRSNLIKMNCERINKAVRETVAFDFIEQIISPTVLTKTSGQSVFEIILDIANANLISLGRDRCVTSSNHLENNYIYNVKMLIRICKIENVFYALDEYPERIAIHVNKCSVNIMKNSLIDVTAYLKINPSIKNIIKISNVLEESKSFYLVTAFLARKSEVKTIIKRLLEKHIRSEEFTKNRIENILKKEKNDLEFTSLEISLKCPLSLTTMRNPCQSYNCSHLDCFETENYIELNMASEKWLCPICKIYAPPKTLVIDGYFLQILKTIPEGCSSLIMSSDGSCIARK
;
A
#
# COMPACT_ATOMS: atom_id res chain seq x y z
N MET A 1 -14.19 61.59 16.53
CA MET A 1 -13.26 61.69 15.39
C MET A 1 -12.01 60.92 15.75
N GLU A 2 -11.75 59.87 14.97
CA GLU A 2 -10.45 59.24 14.68
C GLU A 2 -9.45 58.99 15.82
N HIS A 3 -9.33 57.71 16.20
CA HIS A 3 -8.02 57.11 16.41
C HIS A 3 -7.79 56.07 15.30
N GLN A 4 -6.95 56.42 14.32
CA GLN A 4 -6.38 55.53 13.31
C GLN A 4 -5.50 54.47 14.02
N LEU A 5 -5.81 53.17 13.85
CA LEU A 5 -5.23 52.25 12.87
C LEU A 5 -3.70 52.16 12.90
N ASN A 6 -3.19 51.07 13.49
CA ASN A 6 -2.33 50.18 12.71
C ASN A 6 -2.43 48.70 13.15
N LYS A 7 -2.41 47.84 12.15
CA LYS A 7 -2.88 46.45 12.09
C LYS A 7 -1.74 45.43 12.15
N ARG A 8 -2.05 44.26 12.76
CA ARG A 8 -1.69 42.87 12.37
C ARG A 8 -0.19 42.49 12.46
N SER A 9 0.23 41.32 12.93
CA SER A 9 -0.28 39.97 12.71
C SER A 9 0.33 39.02 13.76
N SER A 10 -0.49 38.36 14.59
CA SER A 10 -0.05 37.22 15.41
C SER A 10 -0.76 35.97 14.90
N TYR A 11 0.03 35.05 14.36
CA TYR A 11 -0.40 33.74 13.88
C TYR A 11 -1.04 32.94 15.02
N CYS A 12 -2.34 32.63 14.90
CA CYS A 12 -2.99 31.59 15.70
C CYS A 12 -2.54 30.22 15.20
N SER A 13 -1.66 29.58 15.95
CA SER A 13 -1.36 28.15 15.88
C SER A 13 -2.57 27.37 16.43
N ASN A 14 -3.45 26.90 15.54
CA ASN A 14 -4.52 25.98 15.89
C ASN A 14 -3.93 24.62 16.28
N GLY A 15 -3.88 24.37 17.59
CA GLY A 15 -3.56 23.09 18.19
C GLY A 15 -4.60 22.04 17.81
N TYR A 16 -4.22 21.11 16.94
CA TYR A 16 -4.95 19.86 16.73
C TYR A 16 -4.80 19.00 17.99
N VAL A 17 -5.81 19.03 18.85
CA VAL A 17 -5.98 18.09 19.97
C VAL A 17 -6.14 16.69 19.40
N LYS A 18 -5.06 15.89 19.40
CA LYS A 18 -5.11 14.45 19.16
C LYS A 18 -5.94 13.79 20.26
N ARG A 19 -7.24 13.57 20.02
CA ARG A 19 -8.07 12.68 20.85
C ARG A 19 -7.53 11.26 20.75
N LYS A 20 -6.75 10.82 21.75
CA LYS A 20 -6.46 9.39 22.00
C LYS A 20 -7.78 8.70 22.37
N ARG A 21 -8.47 8.10 21.40
CA ARG A 21 -9.59 7.18 21.69
C ARG A 21 -9.00 5.86 22.19
N LYS A 22 -9.41 5.43 23.39
CA LYS A 22 -9.13 4.10 23.94
C LYS A 22 -9.63 3.04 22.95
N TYR A 23 -8.72 2.22 22.44
CA TYR A 23 -9.05 1.12 21.53
C TYR A 23 -9.74 0.01 22.30
N ASN A 24 -11.01 -0.29 21.99
CA ASN A 24 -11.70 -1.46 22.53
C ASN A 24 -11.09 -2.74 21.94
N SER A 25 -10.39 -3.47 22.79
CA SER A 25 -9.63 -4.69 22.48
C SER A 25 -10.54 -5.92 22.42
N ASN A 26 -11.41 -6.03 21.41
CA ASN A 26 -12.34 -7.17 21.30
C ASN A 26 -11.73 -8.47 20.74
N ILE A 27 -10.49 -8.45 20.22
CA ILE A 27 -9.78 -9.69 19.84
C ILE A 27 -9.29 -10.46 21.08
N ILE A 28 -9.02 -9.78 22.19
CA ILE A 28 -8.33 -10.39 23.34
C ILE A 28 -9.19 -11.46 24.02
N THR A 29 -10.52 -11.29 24.05
CA THR A 29 -11.40 -12.07 24.93
C THR A 29 -11.66 -13.51 24.49
N TYR A 30 -11.51 -13.86 23.21
CA TYR A 30 -11.83 -15.21 22.71
C TYR A 30 -10.62 -16.12 22.51
N LEU A 31 -9.41 -15.56 22.60
CA LEU A 31 -8.16 -16.21 22.22
C LEU A 31 -7.17 -16.32 23.39
N SER A 32 -7.46 -15.71 24.54
CA SER A 32 -6.48 -15.55 25.62
C SER A 32 -6.52 -16.65 26.69
N ARG A 33 -5.65 -17.66 26.54
CA ARG A 33 -4.98 -18.32 27.69
C ARG A 33 -3.47 -18.52 27.51
N SER A 34 -2.88 -18.20 26.36
CA SER A 34 -1.42 -18.29 26.15
C SER A 34 -0.80 -17.00 25.59
N ASN A 35 0.42 -16.68 26.03
CA ASN A 35 1.17 -15.48 25.58
C ASN A 35 1.42 -15.47 24.06
N LEU A 36 1.58 -16.65 23.45
CA LEU A 36 1.78 -16.80 22.01
C LEU A 36 0.58 -16.30 21.20
N ILE A 37 -0.63 -16.58 21.70
CA ILE A 37 -1.87 -16.16 21.03
C ILE A 37 -2.09 -14.64 21.16
N LYS A 38 -1.75 -14.05 22.32
CA LYS A 38 -1.84 -12.59 22.51
C LYS A 38 -0.91 -11.82 21.57
N MET A 39 0.33 -12.30 21.41
CA MET A 39 1.30 -11.70 20.47
C MET A 39 0.84 -11.81 19.01
N ASN A 40 0.20 -12.93 18.63
CA ASN A 40 -0.40 -13.08 17.30
C ASN A 40 -1.56 -12.10 17.06
N CYS A 41 -2.38 -11.83 18.08
CA CYS A 41 -3.48 -10.87 17.97
C CYS A 41 -3.01 -9.43 17.67
N GLU A 42 -1.91 -8.99 18.28
CA GLU A 42 -1.32 -7.67 18.00
C GLU A 42 -0.73 -7.60 16.59
N ARG A 43 -0.03 -8.65 16.16
CA ARG A 43 0.51 -8.76 14.79
C ARG A 43 -0.61 -8.71 13.74
N ILE A 44 -1.68 -9.47 13.95
CA ILE A 44 -2.85 -9.46 13.06
C ILE A 44 -3.50 -8.08 13.05
N ASN A 45 -3.72 -7.46 14.22
CA ASN A 45 -4.28 -6.11 14.32
C ASN A 45 -3.49 -5.05 13.56
N LYS A 46 -2.15 -5.16 13.57
CA LYS A 46 -1.28 -4.31 12.78
C LYS A 46 -1.42 -4.64 11.29
N ALA A 47 -1.31 -5.91 10.93
CA ALA A 47 -1.31 -6.38 9.55
C ALA A 47 -2.61 -6.04 8.80
N VAL A 48 -3.78 -6.20 9.43
CA VAL A 48 -5.08 -5.87 8.79
C VAL A 48 -5.21 -4.39 8.44
N ARG A 49 -4.47 -3.51 9.12
CA ARG A 49 -4.45 -2.05 8.88
C ARG A 49 -3.40 -1.62 7.86
N GLU A 50 -2.70 -2.55 7.23
CA GLU A 50 -1.64 -2.24 6.28
C GLU A 50 -2.05 -2.66 4.88
N THR A 51 -2.00 -1.73 3.94
CA THR A 51 -2.07 -2.01 2.50
C THR A 51 -1.25 -0.96 1.76
N VAL A 52 -0.91 -1.29 0.53
CA VAL A 52 -0.15 -0.40 -0.36
C VAL A 52 -1.10 0.47 -1.18
N ALA A 53 -2.18 -0.14 -1.67
CA ALA A 53 -3.11 0.48 -2.60
C ALA A 53 -4.02 1.53 -1.94
N PHE A 54 -4.15 1.51 -0.62
CA PHE A 54 -5.05 2.41 0.11
C PHE A 54 -4.44 2.97 1.39
N ASP A 55 -4.76 4.23 1.69
CA ASP A 55 -4.57 4.83 2.99
C ASP A 55 -5.88 4.68 3.78
N PHE A 56 -5.88 3.86 4.86
CA PHE A 56 -7.05 3.68 5.72
C PHE A 56 -7.30 4.90 6.60
N ILE A 57 -8.51 5.46 6.51
CA ILE A 57 -8.95 6.67 7.21
C ILE A 57 -9.57 6.29 8.56
N GLU A 58 -10.57 5.42 8.55
CA GLU A 58 -11.31 5.01 9.74
C GLU A 58 -11.66 3.52 9.69
N GLN A 59 -11.65 2.86 10.85
CA GLN A 59 -12.15 1.50 10.99
C GLN A 59 -13.63 1.55 11.37
N ILE A 60 -14.47 1.00 10.51
CA ILE A 60 -15.93 1.00 10.63
C ILE A 60 -16.41 -0.28 11.31
N ILE A 61 -15.85 -1.43 10.92
CA ILE A 61 -16.05 -2.71 11.61
C ILE A 61 -14.73 -3.11 12.26
N SER A 62 -14.74 -3.18 13.59
CA SER A 62 -13.64 -3.76 14.37
C SER A 62 -13.44 -5.23 14.01
N PRO A 63 -12.22 -5.78 14.15
CA PRO A 63 -11.96 -7.17 13.78
C PRO A 63 -12.90 -8.12 14.52
N THR A 64 -13.72 -8.84 13.76
CA THR A 64 -14.80 -9.69 14.26
C THR A 64 -14.70 -11.06 13.62
N VAL A 65 -14.80 -12.13 14.43
CA VAL A 65 -14.74 -13.51 13.94
C VAL A 65 -16.04 -13.84 13.20
N LEU A 66 -15.94 -14.34 11.98
CA LEU A 66 -17.08 -14.90 11.24
C LEU A 66 -17.59 -16.18 11.91
N THR A 67 -18.88 -16.45 11.78
CA THR A 67 -19.49 -17.65 12.36
C THR A 67 -18.82 -18.91 11.83
N LYS A 68 -18.36 -19.78 12.74
CA LYS A 68 -17.75 -21.07 12.37
C LYS A 68 -18.79 -22.10 11.93
N THR A 69 -20.01 -22.00 12.45
CA THR A 69 -21.16 -22.78 12.01
C THR A 69 -21.64 -22.29 10.64
N SER A 70 -22.25 -23.18 9.83
CA SER A 70 -23.02 -22.73 8.66
C SER A 70 -24.01 -21.65 9.12
N GLY A 71 -23.92 -20.47 8.51
CA GLY A 71 -24.60 -19.33 9.07
C GLY A 71 -24.32 -18.02 8.38
N GLN A 72 -24.86 -16.97 8.99
CA GLN A 72 -24.81 -15.60 8.48
C GLN A 72 -24.38 -14.67 9.62
N SER A 73 -23.24 -14.01 9.42
CA SER A 73 -22.82 -12.87 10.23
C SER A 73 -23.49 -11.60 9.70
N VAL A 74 -24.11 -10.81 10.58
CA VAL A 74 -24.83 -9.59 10.21
C VAL A 74 -24.21 -8.40 10.93
N PHE A 75 -23.88 -7.36 10.17
CA PHE A 75 -23.33 -6.11 10.66
C PHE A 75 -24.27 -4.95 10.28
N GLU A 76 -24.70 -4.18 11.28
CA GLU A 76 -25.45 -2.94 11.07
C GLU A 76 -24.51 -1.75 11.22
N ILE A 77 -24.48 -0.89 10.20
CA ILE A 77 -23.59 0.28 10.16
C ILE A 77 -24.41 1.51 9.87
N ILE A 78 -24.19 2.56 10.66
CA ILE A 78 -24.67 3.92 10.34
C ILE A 78 -23.42 4.74 10.02
N LEU A 79 -23.38 5.34 8.84
CA LEU A 79 -22.32 6.28 8.49
C LEU A 79 -22.57 7.58 9.25
N ASP A 80 -21.61 8.08 10.00
CA ASP A 80 -21.77 9.42 10.57
C ASP A 80 -21.70 10.48 9.46
N ILE A 81 -22.02 11.73 9.83
CA ILE A 81 -22.05 12.85 8.88
C ILE A 81 -20.67 13.03 8.21
N ALA A 82 -19.59 12.87 8.97
CA ALA A 82 -18.24 13.04 8.45
C ALA A 82 -17.90 11.98 7.38
N ASN A 83 -18.17 10.71 7.67
CA ASN A 83 -17.91 9.60 6.74
C ASN A 83 -18.81 9.64 5.52
N ALA A 84 -20.09 9.97 5.68
CA ALA A 84 -21.00 10.15 4.56
C ALA A 84 -20.53 11.26 3.61
N ASN A 85 -20.05 12.37 4.16
CA ASN A 85 -19.48 13.48 3.38
C ASN A 85 -18.17 13.08 2.70
N LEU A 86 -17.28 12.34 3.37
CA LEU A 86 -16.03 11.87 2.76
C LEU A 86 -16.26 11.01 1.52
N ILE A 87 -17.23 10.10 1.57
CA ILE A 87 -17.60 9.26 0.42
C ILE A 87 -18.27 10.12 -0.67
N SER A 88 -19.21 11.00 -0.28
CA SER A 88 -19.98 11.82 -1.21
C SER A 88 -19.12 12.84 -1.97
N LEU A 89 -18.22 13.52 -1.28
CA LEU A 89 -17.30 14.50 -1.89
C LEU A 89 -16.18 13.83 -2.69
N GLY A 90 -15.86 12.57 -2.37
CA GLY A 90 -14.92 11.77 -3.13
C GLY A 90 -15.52 11.15 -4.40
N ARG A 91 -16.78 11.45 -4.73
CA ARG A 91 -17.51 10.86 -5.85
C ARG A 91 -17.28 11.68 -7.12
N ASP A 92 -16.81 11.02 -8.17
CA ASP A 92 -16.67 11.59 -9.51
C ASP A 92 -17.44 10.75 -10.54
N ARG A 93 -17.87 11.36 -11.65
CA ARG A 93 -18.56 10.63 -12.74
C ARG A 93 -17.52 9.95 -13.63
N CYS A 94 -17.71 8.65 -13.88
CA CYS A 94 -16.96 7.94 -14.90
C CYS A 94 -17.50 8.35 -16.27
N VAL A 95 -16.67 8.97 -17.10
CA VAL A 95 -17.02 9.23 -18.51
C VAL A 95 -16.53 8.04 -19.33
N THR A 96 -17.42 7.11 -19.64
CA THR A 96 -17.13 6.07 -20.64
C THR A 96 -17.35 6.63 -22.03
N SER A 97 -16.53 6.21 -23.01
CA SER A 97 -16.60 6.62 -24.41
C SER A 97 -17.86 6.14 -25.15
N SER A 98 -18.71 5.35 -24.49
CA SER A 98 -20.04 4.98 -24.96
C SER A 98 -21.08 5.98 -24.41
N ASN A 99 -21.88 6.58 -25.29
CA ASN A 99 -23.01 7.49 -24.98
C ASN A 99 -24.16 6.85 -24.17
N HIS A 100 -23.91 5.78 -23.42
CA HIS A 100 -24.86 5.24 -22.46
C HIS A 100 -24.58 5.85 -21.09
N LEU A 101 -25.57 6.53 -20.54
CA LEU A 101 -25.59 7.05 -19.17
C LEU A 101 -25.65 5.89 -18.17
N GLU A 102 -24.59 5.08 -18.08
CA GLU A 102 -24.39 4.28 -16.89
C GLU A 102 -23.99 5.22 -15.76
N ASN A 103 -24.73 5.16 -14.64
CA ASN A 103 -24.42 5.88 -13.40
C ASN A 103 -23.16 5.28 -12.73
N ASN A 104 -22.06 5.17 -13.47
CA ASN A 104 -20.80 4.64 -13.00
C ASN A 104 -20.06 5.77 -12.29
N TYR A 105 -20.02 5.69 -10.97
CA TYR A 105 -19.29 6.64 -10.14
C TYR A 105 -17.95 6.06 -9.72
N ILE A 106 -16.92 6.88 -9.84
CA ILE A 106 -15.61 6.58 -9.26
C ILE A 106 -15.59 7.20 -7.86
N TYR A 107 -15.33 6.38 -6.86
CA TYR A 107 -15.20 6.82 -5.48
C TYR A 107 -13.72 6.88 -5.10
N ASN A 108 -13.24 8.09 -4.82
CA ASN A 108 -11.89 8.35 -4.30
C ASN A 108 -11.74 7.87 -2.85
N VAL A 109 -12.85 7.87 -2.10
CA VAL A 109 -12.96 7.30 -0.76
C VAL A 109 -13.94 6.13 -0.80
N LYS A 110 -13.48 4.95 -0.37
CA LYS A 110 -14.18 3.67 -0.48
C LYS A 110 -14.41 3.03 0.87
N MET A 111 -15.51 2.30 1.02
CA MET A 111 -15.70 1.34 2.09
C MET A 111 -15.18 -0.03 1.63
N LEU A 112 -14.13 -0.51 2.28
CA LEU A 112 -13.47 -1.77 1.95
C LEU A 112 -13.62 -2.76 3.09
N ILE A 113 -14.05 -3.98 2.77
CA ILE A 113 -14.03 -5.12 3.69
C ILE A 113 -12.73 -5.90 3.46
N ARG A 114 -12.09 -6.27 4.57
CA ARG A 114 -10.92 -7.13 4.60
C ARG A 114 -11.23 -8.37 5.43
N ILE A 115 -10.94 -9.53 4.86
CA ILE A 115 -11.06 -10.83 5.50
C ILE A 115 -9.65 -11.37 5.73
N CYS A 116 -9.39 -11.89 6.93
CA CYS A 116 -8.12 -12.51 7.28
C CYS A 116 -8.39 -13.94 7.72
N LYS A 117 -7.83 -14.91 7.01
CA LYS A 117 -7.79 -16.31 7.46
C LYS A 117 -6.72 -16.44 8.55
N ILE A 118 -7.05 -17.19 9.59
CA ILE A 118 -6.15 -17.52 10.69
C ILE A 118 -6.17 -19.03 10.84
N GLU A 119 -4.99 -19.62 10.78
CA GLU A 119 -4.79 -21.04 10.97
C GLU A 119 -3.62 -21.27 11.93
N ASN A 120 -3.91 -21.80 13.11
CA ASN A 120 -2.96 -21.96 14.21
C ASN A 120 -2.29 -20.63 14.60
N VAL A 121 -1.02 -20.44 14.24
CA VAL A 121 -0.23 -19.22 14.49
C VAL A 121 -0.01 -18.38 13.23
N PHE A 122 -0.45 -18.87 12.08
CA PHE A 122 -0.30 -18.20 10.79
C PHE A 122 -1.57 -17.42 10.45
N TYR A 123 -1.41 -16.36 9.67
CA TYR A 123 -2.51 -15.60 9.13
C TYR A 123 -2.24 -15.25 7.67
N ALA A 124 -3.31 -15.19 6.89
CA ALA A 124 -3.30 -14.76 5.51
C ALA A 124 -4.35 -13.66 5.33
N LEU A 125 -3.91 -12.51 4.81
CA LEU A 125 -4.78 -11.37 4.53
C LEU A 125 -5.47 -11.56 3.19
N ASP A 126 -6.69 -11.06 3.10
CA ASP A 126 -7.51 -11.04 1.88
C ASP A 126 -7.85 -12.45 1.36
N GLU A 127 -7.68 -13.47 2.22
CA GLU A 127 -8.11 -14.85 2.00
C GLU A 127 -9.43 -15.10 2.73
N TYR A 128 -10.37 -15.71 2.02
CA TYR A 128 -11.75 -15.88 2.46
C TYR A 128 -12.23 -17.33 2.25
N PRO A 129 -13.29 -17.77 2.97
CA PRO A 129 -13.85 -19.12 2.82
C PRO A 129 -14.27 -19.42 1.38
N GLU A 130 -14.17 -20.67 0.94
CA GLU A 130 -14.44 -21.04 -0.47
C GLU A 130 -15.85 -20.66 -0.93
N ARG A 131 -16.84 -20.80 -0.05
CA ARG A 131 -18.26 -20.51 -0.32
C ARG A 131 -18.74 -19.30 0.46
N ILE A 132 -18.00 -18.19 0.34
CA ILE A 132 -18.43 -16.91 0.91
C ILE A 132 -19.44 -16.20 0.00
N ALA A 133 -20.48 -15.63 0.59
CA ALA A 133 -21.36 -14.69 -0.08
C ALA A 133 -21.56 -13.45 0.80
N ILE A 134 -21.43 -12.27 0.19
CA ILE A 134 -21.58 -10.97 0.86
C ILE A 134 -22.74 -10.23 0.22
N HIS A 135 -23.67 -9.79 1.06
CA HIS A 135 -24.80 -8.95 0.65
C HIS A 135 -24.78 -7.64 1.43
N VAL A 136 -24.90 -6.53 0.73
CA VAL A 136 -25.02 -5.20 1.33
C VAL A 136 -26.36 -4.61 0.91
N ASN A 137 -27.21 -4.28 1.88
CA ASN A 137 -28.56 -3.76 1.65
C ASN A 137 -29.41 -4.61 0.70
N LYS A 138 -29.27 -5.95 0.77
CA LYS A 138 -29.89 -6.96 -0.10
C LYS A 138 -29.27 -7.12 -1.50
N CYS A 139 -28.28 -6.32 -1.86
CA CYS A 139 -27.54 -6.47 -3.11
C CYS A 139 -26.34 -7.41 -2.91
N SER A 140 -26.14 -8.35 -3.84
CA SER A 140 -24.96 -9.23 -3.83
C SER A 140 -23.72 -8.47 -4.28
N VAL A 141 -22.61 -8.65 -3.55
CA VAL A 141 -21.32 -8.01 -3.83
C VAL A 141 -20.45 -8.98 -4.63
N ASN A 142 -19.81 -8.49 -5.70
CA ASN A 142 -18.83 -9.27 -6.43
C ASN A 142 -17.51 -9.36 -5.65
N ILE A 143 -16.94 -10.56 -5.52
CA ILE A 143 -15.75 -10.84 -4.73
C ILE A 143 -14.64 -11.32 -5.66
N MET A 144 -13.51 -10.60 -5.67
CA MET A 144 -12.31 -11.01 -6.40
C MET A 144 -11.32 -11.67 -5.44
N LYS A 145 -10.68 -12.76 -5.89
CA LYS A 145 -9.70 -13.52 -5.08
C LYS A 145 -8.54 -12.65 -4.65
N ASN A 146 -8.14 -12.81 -3.38
CA ASN A 146 -6.96 -12.19 -2.77
C ASN A 146 -6.95 -10.66 -2.82
N SER A 147 -8.12 -10.01 -2.71
CA SER A 147 -8.24 -8.56 -2.79
C SER A 147 -9.19 -7.99 -1.72
N LEU A 148 -9.02 -6.70 -1.43
CA LEU A 148 -9.95 -5.95 -0.60
C LEU A 148 -11.31 -5.84 -1.31
N ILE A 149 -12.39 -6.08 -0.56
CA ILE A 149 -13.74 -6.15 -1.11
C ILE A 149 -14.39 -4.77 -1.03
N ASP A 150 -14.58 -4.12 -2.18
CA ASP A 150 -15.21 -2.81 -2.27
C ASP A 150 -16.74 -2.91 -2.21
N VAL A 151 -17.32 -2.35 -1.14
CA VAL A 151 -18.78 -2.33 -0.94
C VAL A 151 -19.40 -0.95 -1.12
N THR A 152 -18.61 0.04 -1.56
CA THR A 152 -18.99 1.47 -1.56
C THR A 152 -20.27 1.72 -2.35
N ALA A 153 -20.40 1.12 -3.54
CA ALA A 153 -21.53 1.32 -4.43
C ALA A 153 -22.87 0.79 -3.88
N TYR A 154 -22.83 -0.11 -2.90
CA TYR A 154 -24.01 -0.74 -2.30
C TYR A 154 -24.48 -0.04 -1.03
N LEU A 155 -23.74 0.97 -0.55
CA LEU A 155 -24.07 1.72 0.65
C LEU A 155 -25.11 2.81 0.36
N LYS A 156 -26.03 2.97 1.31
CA LYS A 156 -26.85 4.16 1.45
C LYS A 156 -26.03 5.22 2.16
N ILE A 157 -25.54 6.20 1.39
CA ILE A 157 -24.74 7.32 1.90
C ILE A 157 -25.67 8.37 2.50
N ASN A 158 -26.28 8.02 3.64
CA ASN A 158 -27.16 8.90 4.39
C ASN A 158 -26.95 8.66 5.89
N PRO A 159 -26.63 9.70 6.68
CA PRO A 159 -26.31 9.53 8.11
C PRO A 159 -27.46 9.04 8.98
N SER A 160 -28.70 9.10 8.50
CA SER A 160 -29.89 8.65 9.22
C SER A 160 -30.31 7.23 8.85
N ILE A 161 -29.68 6.62 7.84
CA ILE A 161 -30.09 5.31 7.32
C ILE A 161 -29.05 4.23 7.65
N LYS A 162 -29.54 3.12 8.20
CA LYS A 162 -28.73 1.93 8.44
C LYS A 162 -28.36 1.23 7.14
N ASN A 163 -27.11 0.82 7.05
CA ASN A 163 -26.57 -0.12 6.10
C ASN A 163 -26.44 -1.49 6.76
N ILE A 164 -26.89 -2.54 6.08
CA ILE A 164 -26.82 -3.92 6.60
C ILE A 164 -25.88 -4.72 5.71
N ILE A 165 -24.79 -5.23 6.29
CA ILE A 165 -23.83 -6.13 5.64
C ILE A 165 -24.06 -7.53 6.18
N LYS A 166 -24.37 -8.47 5.29
CA LYS A 166 -24.57 -9.88 5.62
C LYS A 166 -23.48 -10.71 4.95
N ILE A 167 -22.73 -11.45 5.74
CA ILE A 167 -21.67 -12.34 5.27
C ILE A 167 -22.07 -13.75 5.64
N SER A 168 -22.30 -14.60 4.64
CA SER A 168 -22.60 -16.01 4.83
C SER A 168 -21.44 -16.86 4.35
N ASN A 169 -21.15 -17.91 5.11
CA ASN A 169 -20.13 -18.90 4.79
C ASN A 169 -20.64 -20.29 5.16
N VAL A 170 -20.10 -21.29 4.47
CA VAL A 170 -20.35 -22.70 4.79
C VAL A 170 -19.32 -23.16 5.84
N LEU A 171 -19.71 -24.15 6.64
CA LEU A 171 -18.79 -24.80 7.56
C LEU A 171 -17.65 -25.44 6.75
N GLU A 172 -16.41 -25.09 7.06
CA GLU A 172 -15.25 -25.82 6.57
C GLU A 172 -14.80 -26.80 7.67
N GLU A 173 -14.39 -28.02 7.28
CA GLU A 173 -13.76 -28.98 8.21
C GLU A 173 -12.39 -28.49 8.71
N SER A 174 -11.87 -27.42 8.10
CA SER A 174 -10.59 -26.82 8.46
C SER A 174 -10.62 -26.22 9.88
N LYS A 175 -9.48 -26.26 10.56
CA LYS A 175 -9.29 -25.55 11.85
C LYS A 175 -9.16 -24.03 11.69
N SER A 176 -9.44 -23.50 10.50
CA SER A 176 -9.26 -22.09 10.18
C SER A 176 -10.40 -21.23 10.74
N PHE A 177 -10.05 -20.01 11.16
CA PHE A 177 -11.02 -18.99 11.55
C PHE A 177 -10.82 -17.74 10.70
N TYR A 178 -11.91 -17.04 10.40
CA TYR A 178 -11.86 -15.86 9.55
C TYR A 178 -12.23 -14.63 10.35
N LEU A 179 -11.38 -13.59 10.30
CA LEU A 179 -11.68 -12.27 10.86
C LEU A 179 -12.13 -11.34 9.75
N VAL A 180 -13.25 -10.67 9.98
CA VAL A 180 -13.76 -9.58 9.15
C VAL A 180 -13.44 -8.24 9.79
N THR A 181 -12.97 -7.30 8.97
CA THR A 181 -12.78 -5.89 9.29
C THR A 181 -13.32 -5.04 8.15
N ALA A 182 -13.77 -3.83 8.44
CA ALA A 182 -14.15 -2.87 7.41
C ALA A 182 -13.53 -1.51 7.68
N PHE A 183 -13.05 -0.87 6.63
CA PHE A 183 -12.36 0.41 6.68
C PHE A 183 -12.95 1.38 5.67
N LEU A 184 -13.04 2.65 6.07
CA LEU A 184 -13.10 3.74 5.12
C LEU A 184 -11.67 4.06 4.66
N ALA A 185 -11.44 4.10 3.35
CA ALA A 185 -10.12 4.09 2.76
C ALA A 185 -10.04 5.04 1.57
N ARG A 186 -8.89 5.70 1.36
CA ARG A 186 -8.62 6.47 0.14
C ARG A 186 -7.61 5.71 -0.72
N LYS A 187 -7.79 5.70 -2.04
CA LYS A 187 -6.77 5.12 -2.94
C LYS A 187 -5.47 5.90 -2.79
N SER A 188 -4.37 5.19 -2.56
CA SER A 188 -3.03 5.78 -2.48
C SER A 188 -2.63 6.29 -3.86
N GLU A 189 -2.16 7.53 -3.94
CA GLU A 189 -1.59 8.05 -5.18
C GLU A 189 -0.13 7.62 -5.33
N VAL A 190 0.24 7.25 -6.55
CA VAL A 190 1.62 6.89 -6.92
C VAL A 190 2.60 7.98 -6.49
N LYS A 191 2.28 9.24 -6.78
CA LYS A 191 3.07 10.42 -6.39
C LYS A 191 3.29 10.52 -4.88
N THR A 192 2.26 10.19 -4.09
CA THR A 192 2.36 10.20 -2.62
C THR A 192 3.31 9.10 -2.12
N ILE A 193 3.28 7.92 -2.74
CA ILE A 193 4.19 6.82 -2.39
C ILE A 193 5.64 7.20 -2.73
N ILE A 194 5.88 7.72 -3.94
CA ILE A 194 7.21 8.16 -4.39
C ILE A 194 7.75 9.24 -3.44
N LYS A 195 6.94 10.24 -3.08
CA LYS A 195 7.32 11.27 -2.13
C LYS A 195 7.76 10.69 -0.78
N ARG A 196 7.01 9.73 -0.23
CA ARG A 196 7.36 9.04 1.02
C ARG A 196 8.68 8.26 0.90
N LEU A 197 8.98 7.68 -0.26
CA LEU A 197 10.26 7.00 -0.53
C LEU A 197 11.42 7.99 -0.59
N LEU A 198 11.27 9.09 -1.33
CA LEU A 198 12.29 10.13 -1.44
C LEU A 198 12.57 10.84 -0.10
N GLU A 199 11.58 10.98 0.78
CA GLU A 199 11.78 11.64 2.08
C GLU A 199 12.43 10.73 3.14
N LYS A 200 12.24 9.41 3.06
CA LYS A 200 12.54 8.50 4.18
C LYS A 200 13.37 7.27 3.83
N HIS A 201 13.49 6.92 2.55
CA HIS A 201 14.05 5.66 2.08
C HIS A 201 15.08 5.88 0.97
N ILE A 202 15.90 6.93 1.09
CA ILE A 202 17.10 7.10 0.26
C ILE A 202 18.24 6.35 0.92
N ARG A 203 18.84 5.42 0.17
CA ARG A 203 20.07 4.72 0.54
C ARG A 203 21.26 5.65 0.31
N SER A 204 22.24 5.63 1.22
CA SER A 204 23.46 6.43 1.09
C SER A 204 24.25 6.07 -0.16
N GLU A 205 24.88 7.08 -0.78
CA GLU A 205 25.76 6.84 -1.93
C GLU A 205 26.91 5.86 -1.59
N GLU A 206 27.41 5.97 -0.36
CA GLU A 206 28.50 5.18 0.17
C GLU A 206 28.20 3.68 0.18
N PHE A 207 26.95 3.29 0.41
CA PHE A 207 26.56 1.89 0.34
C PHE A 207 26.81 1.31 -1.05
N THR A 208 26.38 2.04 -2.08
CA THR A 208 26.48 1.59 -3.47
C THR A 208 27.92 1.62 -3.94
N LYS A 209 28.69 2.67 -3.60
CA LYS A 209 30.14 2.77 -3.87
C LYS A 209 30.89 1.57 -3.29
N ASN A 210 30.70 1.26 -2.00
CA ASN A 210 31.32 0.10 -1.36
C ASN A 210 30.92 -1.23 -2.03
N ARG A 211 29.67 -1.36 -2.44
CA ARG A 211 29.19 -2.57 -3.12
C ARG A 211 29.86 -2.76 -4.48
N ILE A 212 30.01 -1.68 -5.24
CA ILE A 212 30.72 -1.67 -6.53
C ILE A 212 32.19 -2.04 -6.31
N GLU A 213 32.86 -1.41 -5.35
CA GLU A 213 34.26 -1.71 -5.03
C GLU A 213 34.47 -3.17 -4.67
N ASN A 214 33.57 -3.74 -3.86
CA ASN A 214 33.66 -5.14 -3.46
C ASN A 214 33.50 -6.10 -4.65
N ILE A 215 32.63 -5.77 -5.59
CA ILE A 215 32.46 -6.56 -6.83
C ILE A 215 33.73 -6.49 -7.68
N LEU A 216 34.25 -5.29 -7.92
CA LEU A 216 35.47 -5.08 -8.71
C LEU A 216 36.72 -5.72 -8.05
N LYS A 217 36.83 -5.67 -6.71
CA LYS A 217 37.92 -6.34 -5.96
C LYS A 217 37.83 -7.86 -6.04
N LYS A 218 36.62 -8.42 -5.98
CA LYS A 218 36.41 -9.88 -6.08
C LYS A 218 36.75 -10.39 -7.47
N GLU A 219 36.27 -9.69 -8.51
CA GLU A 219 36.49 -10.10 -9.90
C GLU A 219 37.98 -10.06 -10.28
N LYS A 220 38.75 -9.07 -9.80
CA LYS A 220 40.22 -9.01 -10.00
C LYS A 220 40.97 -10.28 -9.59
N ASN A 221 40.49 -11.01 -8.59
CA ASN A 221 41.15 -12.23 -8.13
C ASN A 221 40.82 -13.46 -8.99
N ASP A 222 39.71 -13.42 -9.74
CA ASP A 222 39.19 -14.57 -10.48
C ASP A 222 39.39 -14.42 -12.01
N LEU A 223 39.35 -13.21 -12.60
CA LEU A 223 39.66 -12.86 -14.01
C LEU A 223 40.01 -11.35 -14.16
N GLU A 224 40.70 -10.91 -15.22
CA GLU A 224 41.12 -9.51 -15.51
C GLU A 224 39.97 -8.50 -15.78
N PHE A 225 38.84 -8.58 -15.08
CA PHE A 225 37.74 -7.63 -15.23
C PHE A 225 38.12 -6.30 -14.53
N THR A 226 38.39 -5.27 -15.33
CA THR A 226 38.83 -3.95 -14.84
C THR A 226 37.71 -2.96 -14.64
N SER A 227 36.51 -3.24 -15.19
CA SER A 227 35.38 -2.32 -15.20
C SER A 227 34.03 -3.03 -15.18
N LEU A 228 33.03 -2.39 -14.55
CA LEU A 228 31.64 -2.82 -14.51
C LEU A 228 30.77 -1.85 -15.31
N GLU A 229 29.97 -2.36 -16.25
CA GLU A 229 28.97 -1.55 -16.98
C GLU A 229 27.59 -1.71 -16.34
N ILE A 230 26.93 -0.59 -16.02
CA ILE A 230 25.59 -0.53 -15.41
C ILE A 230 24.65 0.28 -16.29
N SER A 231 23.47 -0.29 -16.59
CA SER A 231 22.42 0.42 -17.34
C SER A 231 21.77 1.51 -16.51
N LEU A 232 21.59 2.69 -17.12
CA LEU A 232 20.79 3.80 -16.59
C LEU A 232 19.34 3.77 -17.09
N LYS A 233 19.04 2.87 -18.04
CA LYS A 233 17.68 2.62 -18.52
C LYS A 233 16.97 1.65 -17.61
N CYS A 234 15.72 1.96 -17.30
CA CYS A 234 14.84 1.09 -16.54
C CYS A 234 14.49 -0.16 -17.37
N PRO A 235 14.58 -1.38 -16.81
CA PRO A 235 14.23 -2.61 -17.53
C PRO A 235 12.73 -2.74 -17.82
N LEU A 236 11.87 -1.94 -17.17
CA LEU A 236 10.42 -1.95 -17.38
C LEU A 236 9.96 -0.95 -18.45
N SER A 237 10.44 0.29 -18.38
CA SER A 237 10.01 1.36 -19.29
C SER A 237 10.92 1.53 -20.49
N LEU A 238 12.13 0.95 -20.45
CA LEU A 238 13.20 1.11 -21.44
C LEU A 238 13.69 2.56 -21.61
N THR A 239 13.26 3.45 -20.70
CA THR A 239 13.65 4.86 -20.65
C THR A 239 14.64 5.10 -19.52
N THR A 240 15.38 6.20 -19.60
CA THR A 240 16.30 6.63 -18.54
C THR A 240 15.53 6.81 -17.23
N MET A 241 16.06 6.24 -16.15
CA MET A 241 15.46 6.37 -14.82
C MET A 241 15.50 7.81 -14.34
N ARG A 242 14.46 8.22 -13.62
CA ARG A 242 14.37 9.46 -12.83
C ARG A 242 14.54 9.16 -11.35
N ASN A 243 13.91 8.08 -10.87
CA ASN A 243 14.00 7.61 -9.49
C ASN A 243 14.53 6.16 -9.51
N PRO A 244 15.86 5.95 -9.43
CA PRO A 244 16.45 4.62 -9.44
C PRO A 244 16.12 3.89 -8.14
N CYS A 245 15.41 2.78 -8.25
CA CYS A 245 14.84 2.05 -7.14
C CYS A 245 15.29 0.60 -7.11
N GLN A 246 15.39 0.06 -5.90
CA GLN A 246 15.59 -1.37 -5.64
C GLN A 246 14.85 -1.78 -4.38
N SER A 247 14.68 -3.09 -4.16
CA SER A 247 14.41 -3.59 -2.82
C SER A 247 15.71 -3.65 -2.02
N TYR A 248 15.68 -3.39 -0.72
CA TYR A 248 16.86 -3.64 0.13
C TYR A 248 17.25 -5.13 0.18
N ASN A 249 16.35 -6.03 -0.21
CA ASN A 249 16.61 -7.47 -0.34
C ASN A 249 17.27 -7.87 -1.68
N CYS A 250 17.49 -6.93 -2.60
CA CYS A 250 18.07 -7.24 -3.92
C CYS A 250 19.58 -7.51 -3.84
N SER A 251 20.02 -8.62 -4.46
CA SER A 251 21.44 -8.98 -4.62
C SER A 251 22.11 -8.38 -5.86
N HIS A 252 21.35 -7.83 -6.81
CA HIS A 252 21.88 -7.13 -7.99
C HIS A 252 22.20 -5.65 -7.72
N LEU A 253 22.99 -5.04 -8.60
CA LEU A 253 23.31 -3.60 -8.60
C LEU A 253 22.37 -2.76 -9.47
N ASP A 254 21.72 -3.35 -10.46
CA ASP A 254 20.86 -2.63 -11.40
C ASP A 254 19.61 -2.06 -10.73
N CYS A 255 19.19 -0.87 -11.13
CA CYS A 255 17.98 -0.22 -10.62
C CYS A 255 16.82 -0.31 -11.63
N PHE A 256 15.62 0.01 -11.16
CA PHE A 256 14.44 0.22 -12.00
C PHE A 256 13.72 1.52 -11.62
N GLU A 257 12.95 2.09 -12.54
CA GLU A 257 12.19 3.32 -12.29
C GLU A 257 11.07 3.08 -11.28
N THR A 258 11.03 3.89 -10.21
CA THR A 258 10.02 3.79 -9.15
C THR A 258 8.60 3.99 -9.68
N GLU A 259 8.34 5.03 -10.49
CA GLU A 259 6.97 5.40 -10.88
C GLU A 259 6.26 4.28 -11.65
N ASN A 260 6.88 3.84 -12.74
CA ASN A 260 6.38 2.71 -13.54
C ASN A 260 6.23 1.43 -12.71
N TYR A 261 7.16 1.16 -11.78
CA TYR A 261 7.08 -0.01 -10.92
C TYR A 261 5.85 0.03 -10.00
N ILE A 262 5.59 1.16 -9.34
CA ILE A 262 4.43 1.31 -8.45
C ILE A 262 3.12 1.23 -9.24
N GLU A 263 3.03 1.88 -10.40
CA GLU A 263 1.84 1.86 -11.26
C GLU A 263 1.45 0.44 -11.68
N LEU A 264 2.40 -0.32 -12.23
CA LEU A 264 2.16 -1.70 -12.68
C LEU A 264 1.72 -2.62 -11.52
N ASN A 265 2.30 -2.43 -10.34
CA ASN A 265 1.98 -3.25 -9.18
C ASN A 265 0.71 -2.80 -8.44
N MET A 266 0.28 -1.55 -8.57
CA MET A 266 -1.05 -1.14 -8.11
C MET A 266 -2.17 -1.79 -8.93
N ALA A 267 -1.92 -2.13 -10.19
CA ALA A 267 -2.90 -2.83 -11.03
C ALA A 267 -2.87 -4.35 -10.84
N SER A 268 -1.67 -4.94 -10.70
CA SER A 268 -1.49 -6.39 -10.68
C SER A 268 -1.27 -7.01 -9.31
N GLU A 269 -0.95 -6.21 -8.29
CA GLU A 269 -0.67 -6.60 -6.91
C GLU A 269 0.41 -7.69 -6.73
N LYS A 270 1.27 -7.92 -7.72
CA LYS A 270 2.32 -8.96 -7.68
C LYS A 270 3.49 -8.58 -6.76
N TRP A 271 3.92 -7.32 -6.82
CA TRP A 271 5.05 -6.75 -6.08
C TRP A 271 6.34 -7.58 -6.21
N LEU A 272 6.68 -8.02 -7.42
CA LEU A 272 7.93 -8.75 -7.69
C LEU A 272 8.96 -7.83 -8.33
N CYS A 273 10.22 -7.89 -7.89
CA CYS A 273 11.32 -7.15 -8.50
C CYS A 273 11.42 -7.50 -10.00
N PRO A 274 11.48 -6.51 -10.91
CA PRO A 274 11.51 -6.80 -12.34
C PRO A 274 12.79 -7.54 -12.78
N ILE A 275 13.86 -7.44 -12.01
CA ILE A 275 15.19 -7.99 -12.30
C ILE A 275 15.32 -9.39 -11.71
N CYS A 276 15.35 -9.52 -10.38
CA CYS A 276 15.58 -10.79 -9.69
C CYS A 276 14.30 -11.51 -9.21
N LYS A 277 13.11 -10.98 -9.50
CA LYS A 277 11.80 -11.59 -9.18
C LYS A 277 11.50 -11.85 -7.70
N ILE A 278 12.32 -11.37 -6.77
CA ILE A 278 12.00 -11.43 -5.33
C ILE A 278 10.81 -10.54 -4.98
N TYR A 279 10.09 -10.86 -3.90
CA TYR A 279 9.02 -10.00 -3.39
C TYR A 279 9.59 -8.65 -2.89
N ALA A 280 9.04 -7.56 -3.40
CA ALA A 280 9.54 -6.19 -3.28
C ALA A 280 8.40 -5.15 -3.13
N PRO A 281 7.54 -5.25 -2.11
CA PRO A 281 6.48 -4.26 -1.88
C PRO A 281 7.07 -2.89 -1.50
N PRO A 282 6.31 -1.78 -1.53
CA PRO A 282 6.88 -0.44 -1.33
C PRO A 282 7.58 -0.22 0.01
N LYS A 283 7.24 -1.01 1.02
CA LYS A 283 7.92 -0.98 2.32
C LYS A 283 9.38 -1.47 2.28
N THR A 284 9.72 -2.27 1.27
CA THR A 284 11.10 -2.77 1.09
C THR A 284 11.86 -1.98 0.03
N LEU A 285 11.19 -1.09 -0.68
CA LEU A 285 11.81 -0.26 -1.70
C LEU A 285 12.68 0.82 -1.06
N VAL A 286 13.81 1.07 -1.72
CA VAL A 286 14.72 2.17 -1.42
C VAL A 286 15.15 2.83 -2.72
N ILE A 287 15.31 4.14 -2.68
CA ILE A 287 15.90 4.93 -3.77
C ILE A 287 17.40 4.88 -3.60
N ASP A 288 18.12 4.53 -4.67
CA ASP A 288 19.57 4.46 -4.63
C ASP A 288 20.18 5.86 -4.77
N GLY A 289 20.75 6.38 -3.68
CA GLY A 289 21.28 7.74 -3.64
C GLY A 289 22.43 7.97 -4.61
N TYR A 290 23.26 6.96 -4.86
CA TYR A 290 24.39 7.07 -5.79
C TYR A 290 23.90 7.27 -7.22
N PHE A 291 23.04 6.37 -7.71
CA PHE A 291 22.50 6.52 -9.06
C PHE A 291 21.60 7.74 -9.19
N LEU A 292 20.85 8.11 -8.14
CA LEU A 292 20.04 9.32 -8.14
C LEU A 292 20.91 10.57 -8.34
N GLN A 293 22.08 10.61 -7.72
CA GLN A 293 23.02 11.72 -7.88
C GLN A 293 23.66 11.71 -9.27
N ILE A 294 24.06 10.54 -9.78
CA ILE A 294 24.64 10.43 -11.13
C ILE A 294 23.64 10.88 -12.20
N LEU A 295 22.39 10.44 -12.12
CA LEU A 295 21.34 10.80 -13.08
C LEU A 295 21.08 12.31 -13.15
N LYS A 296 21.48 13.08 -12.13
CA LYS A 296 21.40 14.55 -12.13
C LYS A 296 22.61 15.23 -12.78
N THR A 297 23.75 14.54 -12.86
CA THR A 297 25.02 15.12 -13.32
C THR A 297 25.39 14.70 -14.74
N ILE A 298 24.92 13.54 -15.19
CA ILE A 298 25.25 13.04 -16.53
C ILE A 298 24.49 13.78 -17.64
N PRO A 299 25.09 13.95 -18.84
CA PRO A 299 24.42 14.52 -19.99
C PRO A 299 23.18 13.70 -20.42
N GLU A 300 22.20 14.39 -20.99
CA GLU A 300 21.06 13.72 -21.61
C GLU A 300 21.48 12.73 -22.71
N GLY A 301 20.75 11.62 -22.80
CA GLY A 301 20.98 10.57 -23.80
C GLY A 301 21.98 9.50 -23.40
N CYS A 302 22.67 9.60 -22.25
CA CYS A 302 23.49 8.50 -21.74
C CYS A 302 22.62 7.31 -21.30
N SER A 303 23.01 6.11 -21.69
CA SER A 303 22.30 4.85 -21.41
C SER A 303 22.99 3.95 -20.38
N SER A 304 24.30 4.11 -20.18
CA SER A 304 25.05 3.28 -19.22
C SER A 304 26.21 4.05 -18.59
N LEU A 305 26.70 3.49 -17.47
CA LEU A 305 27.92 3.92 -16.78
C LEU A 305 28.91 2.78 -16.81
N ILE A 306 30.14 3.08 -17.19
CA ILE A 306 31.29 2.18 -17.03
C ILE A 306 32.06 2.65 -15.81
N MET A 307 32.19 1.79 -14.81
CA MET A 307 32.91 2.09 -13.58
C MET A 307 34.14 1.21 -13.50
N SER A 308 35.29 1.86 -13.33
CA SER A 308 36.59 1.19 -13.31
C SER A 308 37.06 0.96 -11.87
N SER A 309 37.97 0.01 -11.72
CA SER A 309 38.51 -0.36 -10.40
C SER A 309 39.37 0.71 -9.70
N ASP A 310 39.73 1.77 -10.42
CA ASP A 310 40.40 2.98 -9.88
C ASP A 310 39.40 4.02 -9.34
N GLY A 311 38.09 3.71 -9.39
CA GLY A 311 37.01 4.60 -8.95
C GLY A 311 36.54 5.59 -10.01
N SER A 312 37.13 5.58 -11.21
CA SER A 312 36.66 6.43 -12.31
C SER A 312 35.33 5.94 -12.88
N CYS A 313 34.49 6.87 -13.33
CA CYS A 313 33.22 6.55 -13.99
C CYS A 313 33.09 7.30 -15.33
N ILE A 314 32.66 6.59 -16.36
CA ILE A 314 32.47 7.12 -17.71
C ILE A 314 31.02 6.86 -18.12
N ALA A 315 30.30 7.91 -18.50
CA ALA A 315 28.96 7.79 -19.05
C ALA A 315 29.01 7.47 -20.55
N ARG A 316 28.20 6.50 -20.99
CA ARG A 316 28.11 6.05 -22.39
C ARG A 316 26.70 6.32 -22.94
N LYS A 317 26.63 6.74 -24.21
CA LYS A 317 25.38 6.94 -24.96
C LYS A 317 24.96 5.67 -25.69
#